data_AF-X1TR38-F1
#
_entry.id   AF-X1TR38-F1
#
_cell.length_a   1.000
_cell.length_b   1.000
_cell.length_c   1.000
_cell.angle_alpha   90.00
_cell.angle_beta   90.00
_cell.angle_gamma   90.00
#
_symmetry.space_group_name_H-M   'P 1'
#
loop_
_entity.id
_entity.type
_entity.pdbx_description
1 polymer ?
#
loop_
_entity_poly.entity_id
_entity_poly.type
_entity_poly.pdbx_seq_one_letter_code
_entity_poly.pdbx_strand_id
1 'polypeptide(L)'
;MKKIFLLSTALFIITSLGYAHESHGHGKADHPHKHKMHQRMKLEMLDLSDEQRDVIENARFETRKKMIPLRSEIELKRIDLEKEMKADEPNRSKIMKTMKEISNLDLKIKQTEMDQRLDVHSILT
;
A
#
# COMPACT_ATOMS: atom_id res chain seq x y z
N MET A 1 34.42 -0.40 56.33
CA MET A 1 33.93 0.14 55.04
C MET A 1 34.60 -0.53 53.84
N LYS A 2 34.64 -1.87 53.77
CA LYS A 2 35.16 -2.62 52.60
C LYS A 2 34.19 -3.69 52.07
N LYS A 3 33.13 -4.01 52.84
CA LYS A 3 32.10 -4.99 52.46
C LYS A 3 30.93 -4.38 51.67
N ILE A 4 30.77 -3.05 51.70
CA ILE A 4 29.73 -2.33 50.94
C ILE A 4 30.16 -2.10 49.48
N PHE A 5 31.47 -2.05 49.22
CA PHE A 5 32.02 -1.90 47.85
C PHE A 5 32.01 -3.19 47.02
N LEU A 6 31.78 -4.34 47.65
CA LEU A 6 31.70 -5.66 46.99
C LEU A 6 30.29 -6.01 46.50
N LEU A 7 29.28 -5.24 46.91
CA LEU A 7 27.88 -5.44 46.53
C LEU A 7 27.45 -4.60 45.32
N SER A 8 28.21 -3.55 44.97
CA SER A 8 27.93 -2.71 43.80
C SER A 8 28.48 -3.27 42.48
N THR A 9 29.46 -4.16 42.52
CA THR A 9 30.04 -4.80 41.32
C THR A 9 29.22 -5.98 40.80
N ALA A 10 28.39 -6.61 41.64
CA ALA A 10 27.54 -7.72 41.23
C ALA A 10 26.27 -7.28 40.44
N LEU A 11 25.86 -6.02 40.56
CA LEU A 11 24.65 -5.51 39.91
C LEU A 11 24.87 -5.03 38.46
N PHE A 12 26.12 -4.86 38.04
CA PHE A 12 26.46 -4.36 36.69
C PHE A 12 26.56 -5.46 35.62
N ILE A 13 26.52 -6.74 36.00
CA ILE A 13 26.69 -7.87 35.05
C ILE A 13 25.34 -8.34 34.50
N ILE A 14 24.21 -8.02 35.14
CA ILE A 14 22.89 -8.53 34.74
C ILE A 14 22.22 -7.65 33.66
N THR A 15 22.66 -6.41 33.46
CA THR A 15 22.07 -5.49 32.47
C THR A 15 22.65 -5.61 31.06
N SER A 16 23.74 -6.37 30.84
CA SER A 16 24.38 -6.50 29.52
C SER A 16 23.91 -7.69 28.67
N LEU A 17 23.07 -8.59 29.20
CA LEU A 17 22.54 -9.75 28.45
C LEU A 17 21.19 -9.52 27.74
N GLY A 18 20.69 -8.28 27.70
CA GLY A 18 19.40 -7.94 27.09
C GLY A 18 19.43 -7.57 25.59
N TYR A 19 20.61 -7.37 24.99
CA TYR A 19 20.76 -6.91 23.60
C TYR A 19 21.26 -8.02 22.67
N ALA A 20 20.56 -9.15 22.62
CA ALA A 20 20.76 -10.14 21.57
C ALA A 20 19.47 -10.93 21.32
N HIS A 21 18.33 -10.27 21.24
CA HIS A 21 17.19 -10.83 20.52
C HIS A 21 17.29 -10.34 19.08
N GLU A 22 18.01 -11.12 18.28
CA GLU A 22 18.00 -11.04 16.83
C GLU A 22 16.56 -11.32 16.38
N SER A 23 15.79 -10.25 16.18
CA SER A 23 14.49 -10.34 15.54
C SER A 23 14.73 -10.94 14.16
N HIS A 24 14.49 -12.24 14.03
CA HIS A 24 14.25 -12.88 12.75
C HIS A 24 12.97 -12.27 12.18
N GLY A 25 13.11 -11.07 11.63
CA GLY A 25 12.10 -10.49 10.77
C GLY A 25 11.97 -11.45 9.61
N HIS A 26 10.86 -12.19 9.58
CA HIS A 26 10.39 -12.83 8.37
C HIS A 26 10.37 -11.77 7.29
N GLY A 27 11.42 -11.75 6.46
CA GLY A 27 11.47 -10.97 5.24
C GLY A 27 10.25 -11.37 4.44
N LYS A 28 9.22 -10.52 4.44
CA LYS A 28 8.17 -10.60 3.45
C LYS A 28 8.90 -10.37 2.14
N ALA A 29 9.18 -11.46 1.43
CA ALA A 29 9.70 -11.40 0.10
C ALA A 29 8.70 -10.59 -0.72
N ASP A 30 9.04 -9.34 -0.97
CA ASP A 30 8.39 -8.51 -1.95
C ASP A 30 8.45 -9.26 -3.28
N HIS A 31 7.33 -9.87 -3.66
CA HIS A 31 7.11 -10.37 -5.00
C HIS A 31 5.97 -9.57 -5.62
N PRO A 32 6.20 -8.31 -6.05
CA PRO A 32 5.17 -7.47 -6.64
C PRO A 32 4.74 -7.96 -8.04
N HIS A 33 5.39 -8.99 -8.57
CA HIS A 33 5.23 -9.42 -9.96
C HIS A 33 4.33 -10.64 -10.17
N LYS A 34 4.05 -11.47 -9.15
CA LYS A 34 3.27 -12.70 -9.36
C LYS A 34 1.79 -12.42 -9.69
N HIS A 35 1.21 -11.34 -9.13
CA HIS A 35 -0.22 -11.07 -9.34
C HIS A 35 -0.57 -10.61 -10.76
N LYS A 36 0.26 -9.77 -11.41
CA LYS A 36 -0.02 -9.28 -12.77
C LYS A 36 0.08 -10.40 -13.81
N MET A 37 1.01 -11.33 -13.62
CA MET A 37 1.21 -12.46 -14.54
C MET A 37 -0.01 -13.39 -14.56
N HIS A 38 -0.60 -13.66 -13.38
CA HIS A 38 -1.79 -14.52 -13.28
C HIS A 38 -3.02 -14.00 -14.03
N GLN A 39 -3.23 -12.67 -14.07
CA GLN A 39 -4.42 -12.12 -14.74
C GLN A 39 -4.27 -12.06 -16.26
N ARG A 40 -3.04 -11.91 -16.79
CA ARG A 40 -2.77 -12.04 -18.23
C ARG A 40 -2.94 -13.48 -18.69
N MET A 41 -2.33 -14.43 -17.97
CA MET A 41 -2.44 -15.86 -18.30
C MET A 41 -3.90 -16.35 -18.32
N LYS A 42 -4.78 -15.85 -17.45
CA LYS A 42 -6.20 -16.25 -17.44
C LYS A 42 -6.99 -15.84 -18.67
N LEU A 43 -6.67 -14.72 -19.32
CA LEU A 43 -7.34 -14.32 -20.56
C LEU A 43 -6.76 -15.03 -21.78
N GLU A 44 -5.44 -15.29 -21.78
CA GLU A 44 -4.79 -16.05 -22.85
C GLU A 44 -5.27 -17.51 -22.92
N MET A 45 -5.81 -18.03 -21.80
CA MET A 45 -6.46 -19.35 -21.72
C MET A 45 -7.91 -19.38 -22.26
N LEU A 46 -8.48 -18.23 -22.65
CA LEU A 46 -9.80 -18.15 -23.26
C LEU A 46 -9.67 -18.07 -24.79
N ASP A 47 -10.52 -18.79 -25.52
CA ASP A 47 -10.64 -18.72 -26.99
C ASP A 47 -11.36 -17.43 -27.42
N LEU A 48 -10.72 -16.28 -27.15
CA LEU A 48 -11.22 -14.95 -27.51
C LEU A 48 -10.87 -14.61 -28.97
N SER A 49 -11.80 -13.98 -29.68
CA SER A 49 -11.49 -13.36 -30.97
C SER A 49 -10.50 -12.21 -30.82
N ASP A 50 -9.79 -11.86 -31.90
CA ASP A 50 -8.87 -10.72 -31.91
C ASP A 50 -9.60 -9.41 -31.58
N GLU A 51 -10.83 -9.25 -32.07
CA GLU A 51 -11.68 -8.09 -31.74
C GLU A 51 -12.00 -8.02 -30.24
N GLN A 52 -12.35 -9.15 -29.59
CA GLN A 52 -12.59 -9.18 -28.15
C GLN A 52 -11.33 -8.85 -27.35
N ARG A 53 -10.17 -9.33 -27.78
CA ARG A 53 -8.87 -9.04 -27.14
C ARG A 53 -8.55 -7.55 -27.21
N ASP A 54 -8.71 -6.94 -28.37
CA ASP A 54 -8.44 -5.51 -28.57
C ASP A 54 -9.36 -4.64 -27.71
N VAL A 55 -10.65 -4.96 -27.62
CA VAL A 55 -11.59 -4.22 -26.78
C VAL A 55 -11.20 -4.35 -25.29
N ILE A 56 -10.84 -5.55 -24.82
CA ILE A 56 -10.42 -5.77 -23.43
C ILE A 56 -9.11 -5.02 -23.12
N GLU A 57 -8.13 -5.03 -24.04
CA GLU A 57 -6.90 -4.27 -23.86
C GLU A 57 -7.16 -2.76 -23.83
N ASN A 58 -7.98 -2.24 -24.74
CA ASN A 58 -8.37 -0.84 -24.75
C ASN A 58 -9.07 -0.42 -23.45
N ALA A 59 -10.01 -1.24 -22.94
CA ALA A 59 -10.66 -0.99 -21.65
C ALA A 59 -9.65 -0.91 -20.49
N ARG A 60 -8.61 -1.77 -20.51
CA ARG A 60 -7.49 -1.73 -19.54
C ARG A 60 -6.64 -0.47 -19.68
N PHE A 61 -6.37 -0.02 -20.90
CA PHE A 61 -5.61 1.22 -21.14
C PHE A 61 -6.38 2.44 -20.67
N GLU A 62 -7.65 2.56 -21.02
CA GLU A 62 -8.48 3.68 -20.62
C GLU A 62 -8.67 3.74 -19.10
N THR A 63 -8.86 2.60 -18.44
CA THR A 63 -8.92 2.54 -16.97
C THR A 63 -7.60 3.00 -16.35
N ARG A 64 -6.45 2.55 -16.88
CA ARG A 64 -5.15 3.04 -16.42
C ARG A 64 -5.00 4.55 -16.58
N LYS A 65 -5.39 5.12 -17.72
CA LYS A 65 -5.37 6.57 -17.95
C LYS A 65 -6.20 7.32 -16.92
N LYS A 66 -7.42 6.85 -16.63
CA LYS A 66 -8.32 7.43 -15.61
C LYS A 66 -7.76 7.34 -14.19
N MET A 67 -7.02 6.27 -13.86
CA MET A 67 -6.44 6.09 -12.52
C MET A 67 -5.21 6.97 -12.23
N ILE A 68 -4.43 7.35 -13.25
CA ILE A 68 -3.22 8.17 -13.07
C ILE A 68 -3.51 9.45 -12.28
N PRO A 69 -4.44 10.34 -12.70
CA PRO A 69 -4.69 11.57 -11.98
C PRO A 69 -5.21 11.34 -10.56
N LEU A 70 -6.03 10.30 -10.33
CA LEU A 70 -6.54 9.96 -9.00
C LEU A 70 -5.40 9.59 -8.04
N ARG A 71 -4.43 8.79 -8.51
CA ARG A 71 -3.26 8.41 -7.72
C ARG A 71 -2.36 9.59 -7.44
N SER A 72 -2.13 10.44 -8.44
CA SER A 72 -1.36 11.67 -8.26
C SER A 72 -2.00 12.59 -7.22
N GLU A 73 -3.32 12.76 -7.24
CA GLU A 73 -4.03 13.59 -6.27
C GLU A 73 -3.96 13.00 -4.85
N ILE A 74 -4.09 11.67 -4.71
CA ILE A 74 -3.89 10.99 -3.42
C ILE A 74 -2.50 11.28 -2.87
N GLU A 75 -1.46 11.19 -3.71
CA GLU A 75 -0.08 11.37 -3.27
C GLU A 75 0.18 12.81 -2.82
N LEU A 76 -0.33 13.80 -3.55
CA LEU A 76 -0.26 15.21 -3.14
C LEU A 76 -0.96 15.42 -1.78
N LYS A 77 -2.15 14.85 -1.58
CA LYS A 77 -2.88 14.95 -0.31
C LYS A 77 -2.17 14.23 0.84
N ARG A 78 -1.44 13.15 0.58
CA ARG A 78 -0.61 12.48 1.59
C ARG A 78 0.56 13.35 2.04
N ILE A 79 1.19 14.05 1.12
CA ILE A 79 2.25 15.03 1.44
C ILE A 79 1.66 16.17 2.29
N ASP A 80 0.49 16.70 1.92
CA ASP A 80 -0.19 17.74 2.69
C ASP A 80 -0.58 17.27 4.11
N LEU A 81 -1.05 16.03 4.22
CA LEU A 81 -1.37 15.39 5.48
C LEU A 81 -0.13 15.21 6.35
N GLU A 82 0.98 14.73 5.78
CA GLU A 82 2.25 14.57 6.49
C GLU A 82 2.78 15.91 6.99
N LYS A 83 2.70 16.95 6.16
CA LYS A 83 3.07 18.32 6.54
C LYS A 83 2.25 18.81 7.73
N GLU A 84 0.94 18.59 7.71
CA GLU A 84 0.05 19.01 8.80
C GLU A 84 0.31 18.25 10.10
N MET A 85 0.61 16.94 10.00
CA MET A 85 0.93 16.10 11.15
C MET A 85 2.26 16.46 11.81
N LYS A 86 3.18 17.09 11.08
CA LYS A 86 4.49 17.56 11.57
C LYS A 86 4.50 19.01 12.06
N ALA A 87 3.38 19.73 11.95
CA ALA A 87 3.29 21.09 12.46
C ALA A 87 3.39 21.12 14.00
N ASP A 88 3.89 22.22 14.56
CA ASP A 88 3.99 22.40 16.02
C ASP A 88 2.61 22.27 16.70
N GLU A 89 1.56 22.75 16.02
CA GLU A 89 0.16 22.61 16.44
C GLU A 89 -0.68 22.00 15.29
N PRO A 90 -0.81 20.67 15.22
CA PRO A 90 -1.55 20.02 14.13
C PRO A 90 -3.04 20.36 14.13
N ASN A 91 -3.58 20.80 12.99
CA ASN A 91 -5.00 21.10 12.87
C ASN A 91 -5.82 19.83 12.63
N ARG A 92 -6.44 19.31 13.69
CA ARG A 92 -7.31 18.10 13.63
C ARG A 92 -8.38 18.18 12.54
N SER A 93 -9.03 19.33 12.36
CA SER A 93 -10.10 19.48 11.36
C SER A 93 -9.56 19.33 9.94
N LYS A 94 -8.41 19.94 9.65
CA LYS A 94 -7.71 19.83 8.37
C LYS A 94 -7.24 18.41 8.11
N ILE A 95 -6.64 17.74 9.09
CA ILE A 95 -6.23 16.32 9.01
C ILE A 95 -7.42 15.44 8.63
N MET A 96 -8.54 15.55 9.37
CA MET A 96 -9.74 14.74 9.12
C MET A 96 -10.34 15.01 7.73
N LYS A 97 -10.32 16.28 7.29
CA LYS A 97 -10.76 16.66 5.94
C LYS A 97 -9.89 15.99 4.87
N THR A 98 -8.57 16.12 4.97
CA THR A 98 -7.63 15.52 4.02
C THR A 98 -7.74 13.99 3.97
N MET A 99 -7.91 13.33 5.13
CA MET A 99 -8.15 11.88 5.19
C MET A 99 -9.45 11.46 4.47
N LYS A 100 -10.53 12.23 4.63
CA LYS A 100 -11.79 11.98 3.93
C LYS A 100 -11.64 12.16 2.43
N GLU A 101 -10.91 13.18 2.00
CA GLU A 101 -10.63 13.42 0.58
C GLU A 101 -9.82 12.27 -0.04
N ILE A 102 -8.77 11.79 0.63
CA ILE A 102 -8.01 10.60 0.21
C ILE A 102 -8.93 9.39 0.10
N SER A 103 -9.77 9.14 1.11
CA SER A 103 -10.70 8.01 1.13
C SER A 103 -11.69 8.06 -0.04
N ASN A 104 -12.18 9.25 -0.40
CA ASN A 104 -13.06 9.43 -1.55
C ASN A 104 -12.34 9.15 -2.88
N LEU A 105 -11.07 9.53 -3.01
CA LEU A 105 -10.28 9.23 -4.21
C LEU A 105 -9.99 7.73 -4.33
N ASP A 106 -9.67 7.05 -3.22
CA ASP A 106 -9.51 5.60 -3.18
C ASP A 106 -10.81 4.88 -3.56
N LEU A 107 -11.96 5.40 -3.13
CA LEU A 107 -13.26 4.88 -3.54
C LEU A 107 -13.46 5.00 -5.07
N LYS A 108 -13.12 6.15 -5.66
CA LYS A 108 -13.21 6.34 -7.12
C LYS A 108 -12.31 5.37 -7.89
N ILE A 109 -11.11 5.09 -7.38
CA ILE A 109 -10.22 4.07 -7.97
C ILE A 109 -10.91 2.70 -7.94
N LYS A 110 -11.45 2.28 -6.79
CA LYS A 110 -12.15 1.00 -6.65
C LYS A 110 -13.38 0.88 -7.56
N GLN A 111 -14.14 1.96 -7.70
CA GLN A 111 -15.28 2.03 -8.62
C GLN A 111 -14.81 1.86 -10.07
N THR A 112 -13.77 2.59 -10.49
CA THR A 112 -13.21 2.47 -11.85
C THR A 112 -12.71 1.06 -12.13
N GLU A 113 -12.05 0.41 -11.17
CA GLU A 113 -11.62 -0.98 -11.29
C GLU A 113 -12.80 -1.96 -11.38
N MET A 114 -13.91 -1.68 -10.67
CA MET A 114 -15.12 -2.49 -10.72
C MET A 114 -15.82 -2.34 -12.07
N ASP A 115 -15.99 -1.11 -12.54
CA ASP A 115 -16.58 -0.81 -13.85
C ASP A 115 -15.81 -1.55 -14.95
N GLN A 116 -14.48 -1.48 -14.93
CA GLN A 116 -13.65 -2.22 -15.87
C GLN A 116 -13.87 -3.74 -15.80
N ARG A 117 -14.04 -4.31 -14.60
CA ARG A 117 -14.29 -5.77 -14.47
C ARG A 117 -15.65 -6.14 -15.04
N LEU A 118 -16.66 -5.31 -14.83
CA LEU A 118 -18.01 -5.51 -15.37
C LEU A 118 -18.02 -5.36 -16.90
N ASP A 119 -17.28 -4.39 -17.44
CA ASP A 119 -17.10 -4.20 -18.89
C ASP A 119 -16.39 -5.39 -19.53
N VAL A 120 -15.35 -5.93 -18.88
CA VAL A 120 -14.69 -7.15 -19.38
C VAL A 120 -15.64 -8.34 -19.30
N HIS A 121 -16.42 -8.48 -18.24
CA HIS A 121 -17.39 -9.56 -18.10
C HIS A 121 -18.45 -9.54 -19.22
N SER A 122 -18.95 -8.36 -19.60
CA SER A 122 -19.95 -8.24 -20.68
C SER A 122 -19.40 -8.53 -22.07
N ILE A 123 -18.08 -8.47 -22.27
CA ILE A 123 -17.44 -8.89 -23.53
C ILE A 123 -17.30 -10.43 -23.59
N LEU A 124 -17.22 -11.08 -22.43
CA LEU A 124 -16.99 -12.52 -22.30
C LEU A 124 -18.29 -13.35 -22.23
N THR A 125 -19.45 -12.71 -22.02
CA THR A 125 -20.77 -13.35 -21.86
C THR A 125 -21.72 -12.88 -22.94
#